data_AF-A0A918ABR9-F1
#
_entry.id   AF-A0A918ABR9-F1
#
_cell.length_a   1.000
_cell.length_b   1.000
_cell.length_c   1.000
_cell.angle_alpha   90.00
_cell.angle_beta   90.00
_cell.angle_gamma   90.00
#
_symmetry.space_group_name_H-M   'P 1'
#
loop_
_entity.id
_entity.type
_entity.pdbx_description
1 polymer ?
#
loop_
_entity_poly.entity_id
_entity_poly.type
_entity_poly.pdbx_seq_one_letter_code
_entity_poly.pdbx_strand_id
1 'polypeptide(L)'
;MKFRVRVSVSAILLLIISLVAAPARAATAGEVVSAAPTTVYLLPGRLLEVPVNAWHLVYRSTSATGSLNAVSGTLLVPKARYPLGTRPIVGYATGTHGLGDQCAPSASMRAGREAELALISLFLLKGFAVAVTDYEGLGTPGTHTYMAGVSQGHAVLDSIRAASRVSGAGLSNRAPVAVMGYSQGGASAGWAAQLQPSYAPDLRLKGVAAGGVPADLHAVADHLDGTAGFGLAAAAGIGLDAAYPELDLEADLNDRGRALLADAADDCVGDLDKLAGLRFADLSTVDLLNQPKWLARLAENRLGSTPPRAPMFLYHARGDETIPHAVGAALRTQYCAAGVNARWASLSANSHVLGAVQGGPLAVEWLALRLYGLPAFGNC
;
A
#
# COMPACT_ATOMS: atom_id res chain seq x y z
N MET A 1 -90.65 -4.93 -13.66
CA MET A 1 -89.58 -4.79 -14.69
C MET A 1 -88.51 -3.86 -14.13
N LYS A 2 -87.36 -4.44 -13.73
CA LYS A 2 -86.06 -3.85 -13.32
C LYS A 2 -86.03 -2.50 -12.56
N PHE A 3 -85.87 -2.60 -11.23
CA PHE A 3 -85.38 -1.53 -10.35
C PHE A 3 -83.89 -1.25 -10.64
N ARG A 4 -83.53 0.03 -10.84
CA ARG A 4 -82.14 0.50 -10.89
C ARG A 4 -81.76 1.07 -9.53
N VAL A 5 -80.95 0.35 -8.77
CA VAL A 5 -80.32 0.83 -7.54
C VAL A 5 -79.00 1.50 -7.92
N ARG A 6 -78.84 2.77 -7.56
CA ARG A 6 -77.56 3.49 -7.58
C ARG A 6 -76.76 3.08 -6.35
N VAL A 7 -75.54 2.60 -6.54
CA VAL A 7 -74.54 2.46 -5.48
C VAL A 7 -73.38 3.39 -5.82
N SER A 8 -73.13 4.36 -4.94
CA SER A 8 -71.91 5.16 -4.92
C SER A 8 -71.06 4.77 -3.71
N VAL A 9 -69.75 4.88 -3.92
CA VAL A 9 -68.64 4.97 -2.96
C VAL A 9 -68.13 3.66 -2.34
N SER A 10 -66.97 3.22 -2.82
CA SER A 10 -65.79 2.95 -1.97
C SER A 10 -64.54 2.96 -2.85
N ALA A 11 -63.91 4.14 -2.95
CA ALA A 11 -62.56 4.25 -3.51
C ALA A 11 -61.58 3.80 -2.43
N ILE A 12 -60.91 2.68 -2.67
CA ILE A 12 -59.78 2.20 -1.86
C ILE A 12 -58.60 3.14 -2.15
N LEU A 13 -58.27 4.00 -1.19
CA LEU A 13 -57.08 4.83 -1.24
C LEU A 13 -55.88 3.95 -0.89
N LEU A 14 -55.19 3.41 -1.92
CA LEU A 14 -53.87 2.81 -1.74
C LEU A 14 -52.88 3.93 -1.41
N LEU A 15 -52.39 3.93 -0.16
CA LEU A 15 -51.32 4.80 0.29
C LEU A 15 -50.00 4.31 -0.36
N ILE A 16 -49.65 4.87 -1.52
CA ILE A 16 -48.31 4.69 -2.09
C ILE A 16 -47.35 5.53 -1.26
N ILE A 17 -46.71 4.89 -0.26
CA ILE A 17 -45.53 5.44 0.40
C ILE A 17 -44.43 5.45 -0.65
N SER A 18 -44.21 6.61 -1.27
CA SER A 18 -43.06 6.83 -2.11
C SER A 18 -41.83 6.81 -1.21
N LEU A 19 -41.04 5.73 -1.25
CA LEU A 19 -39.67 5.76 -0.75
C LEU A 19 -38.93 6.81 -1.58
N VAL A 20 -38.76 8.01 -1.02
CA VAL A 20 -37.77 8.95 -1.52
C VAL A 20 -36.42 8.31 -1.25
N ALA A 21 -35.87 7.63 -2.26
CA ALA A 21 -34.48 7.22 -2.24
C ALA A 21 -33.64 8.49 -2.05
N ALA A 22 -32.94 8.58 -0.91
CA ALA A 22 -31.94 9.61 -0.72
C ALA A 22 -30.96 9.54 -1.91
N PRO A 23 -30.52 10.68 -2.48
CA PRO A 23 -29.60 10.67 -3.59
C PRO A 23 -28.36 9.88 -3.19
N ALA A 24 -27.98 8.88 -3.98
CA ALA A 24 -26.78 8.10 -3.76
C ALA A 24 -25.59 9.06 -3.68
N ARG A 25 -25.00 9.18 -2.49
CA ARG A 25 -23.80 9.99 -2.28
C ARG A 25 -22.70 9.41 -3.16
N ALA A 26 -22.06 10.25 -3.98
CA ALA A 26 -20.92 9.82 -4.78
C ALA A 26 -19.83 9.25 -3.86
N ALA A 27 -19.37 8.05 -4.18
CA ALA A 27 -18.34 7.38 -3.39
C ALA A 27 -17.06 8.22 -3.39
N THR A 28 -16.39 8.32 -2.24
CA THR A 28 -15.18 9.14 -2.08
C THR A 28 -13.97 8.33 -1.62
N ALA A 29 -12.78 8.77 -2.00
CA ALA A 29 -11.52 8.20 -1.53
C ALA A 29 -11.48 8.08 0.01
N GLY A 30 -11.03 6.92 0.50
CA GLY A 30 -11.00 6.53 1.92
C GLY A 30 -12.37 6.26 2.55
N GLU A 31 -13.46 6.16 1.77
CA GLU A 31 -14.77 5.76 2.29
C GLU A 31 -14.76 4.30 2.71
N VAL A 32 -15.25 4.00 3.91
CA VAL A 32 -15.33 2.65 4.45
C VAL A 32 -16.52 1.94 3.82
N VAL A 33 -16.25 0.90 3.01
CA VAL A 33 -17.25 0.00 2.44
C VAL A 33 -17.69 -1.01 3.50
N SER A 34 -16.74 -1.59 4.24
CA SER A 34 -17.01 -2.45 5.38
C SER A 34 -15.90 -2.36 6.42
N ALA A 35 -16.26 -2.56 7.69
CA ALA A 35 -15.33 -2.65 8.80
C ALA A 35 -15.82 -3.74 9.75
N ALA A 36 -15.20 -4.91 9.70
CA ALA A 36 -15.55 -6.06 10.53
C ALA A 36 -14.48 -6.27 11.60
N PRO A 37 -14.85 -6.50 12.88
CA PRO A 37 -13.88 -6.92 13.90
C PRO A 37 -13.08 -8.14 13.43
N THR A 38 -11.79 -8.16 13.70
CA THR A 38 -10.89 -9.27 13.36
C THR A 38 -9.88 -9.51 14.47
N THR A 39 -9.14 -10.61 14.39
CA THR A 39 -8.08 -10.95 15.34
C THR A 39 -6.77 -11.08 14.58
N VAL A 40 -5.71 -10.45 15.12
CA VAL A 40 -4.34 -10.58 14.61
C VAL A 40 -3.56 -11.46 15.56
N TYR A 41 -2.77 -12.37 15.00
CA TYR A 41 -1.95 -13.29 15.76
C TYR A 41 -0.46 -12.99 15.55
N LEU A 42 0.35 -13.23 16.57
CA LEU A 42 1.80 -13.07 16.48
C LEU A 42 2.46 -14.25 15.76
N LEU A 43 1.92 -15.46 15.95
CA LEU A 43 2.51 -16.71 15.48
C LEU A 43 1.49 -17.56 14.72
N PRO A 44 1.96 -18.42 13.81
CA PRO A 44 1.11 -19.37 13.10
C PRO A 44 0.31 -20.26 14.05
N GLY A 45 -0.81 -20.80 13.56
CA GLY A 45 -1.68 -21.66 14.36
C GLY A 45 -2.56 -20.91 15.37
N ARG A 46 -2.63 -19.57 15.27
CA ARG A 46 -3.46 -18.70 16.13
C ARG A 46 -3.09 -18.80 17.62
N LEU A 47 -1.81 -19.04 17.91
CA LEU A 47 -1.33 -19.39 19.27
C LEU A 47 -1.18 -18.18 20.20
N LEU A 48 -1.08 -16.95 19.67
CA LEU A 48 -0.97 -15.73 20.49
C LEU A 48 -1.65 -14.54 19.82
N GLU A 49 -2.75 -14.06 20.40
CA GLU A 49 -3.44 -12.85 19.95
C GLU A 49 -2.62 -11.59 20.30
N VAL A 50 -2.52 -10.66 19.34
CA VAL A 50 -2.01 -9.31 19.60
C VAL A 50 -3.08 -8.52 20.36
N PRO A 51 -2.79 -7.97 21.56
CA PRO A 51 -3.81 -7.42 22.46
C PRO A 51 -4.28 -6.01 22.06
N VAL A 52 -4.82 -5.86 20.86
CA VAL A 52 -5.36 -4.63 20.27
C VAL A 52 -6.83 -4.81 19.90
N ASN A 53 -7.54 -3.71 19.68
CA ASN A 53 -8.77 -3.77 18.90
C ASN A 53 -8.37 -3.78 17.42
N ALA A 54 -8.91 -4.71 16.64
CA ALA A 54 -8.58 -4.85 15.23
C ALA A 54 -9.83 -4.92 14.35
N TRP A 55 -9.74 -4.33 13.16
CA TRP A 55 -10.77 -4.40 12.14
C TRP A 55 -10.15 -4.77 10.79
N HIS A 56 -10.80 -5.70 10.09
CA HIS A 56 -10.61 -5.85 8.66
C HIS A 56 -11.47 -4.81 7.94
N LEU A 57 -10.84 -4.00 7.10
CA LEU A 57 -11.47 -2.92 6.35
C LEU A 57 -11.55 -3.30 4.88
N VAL A 58 -12.65 -2.90 4.23
CA VAL A 58 -12.68 -2.67 2.79
C VAL A 58 -13.01 -1.19 2.61
N TYR A 59 -12.19 -0.48 1.84
CA TYR A 59 -12.35 0.96 1.62
C TYR A 59 -12.18 1.33 0.15
N ARG A 60 -12.75 2.47 -0.24
CA ARG A 60 -12.61 3.03 -1.59
C ARG A 60 -11.25 3.70 -1.73
N SER A 61 -10.54 3.39 -2.81
CA SER A 61 -9.31 4.06 -3.21
C SER A 61 -9.39 4.42 -4.71
N THR A 62 -8.27 4.87 -5.28
CA THR A 62 -8.15 5.29 -6.67
C THR A 62 -6.98 4.56 -7.33
N SER A 63 -7.23 3.90 -8.46
CA SER A 63 -6.22 3.18 -9.24
C SER A 63 -5.17 4.12 -9.85
N ALA A 64 -4.14 3.53 -10.46
CA ALA A 64 -3.10 4.29 -11.17
C ALA A 64 -3.65 5.16 -12.32
N THR A 65 -4.74 4.72 -12.95
CA THR A 65 -5.40 5.42 -14.07
C THR A 65 -6.54 6.35 -13.62
N GLY A 66 -6.73 6.54 -12.31
CA GLY A 66 -7.73 7.45 -11.75
C GLY A 66 -9.12 6.85 -11.55
N SER A 67 -9.29 5.55 -11.77
CA SER A 67 -10.59 4.88 -11.56
C SER A 67 -10.79 4.52 -10.09
N LEU A 68 -12.01 4.64 -9.57
CA LEU A 68 -12.31 4.19 -8.21
C LEU A 68 -12.23 2.66 -8.12
N ASN A 69 -11.50 2.17 -7.12
CA ASN A 69 -11.38 0.76 -6.81
C ASN A 69 -11.76 0.48 -5.34
N ALA A 70 -11.70 -0.78 -4.94
CA ALA A 70 -11.83 -1.20 -3.54
C ALA A 70 -10.51 -1.85 -3.11
N VAL A 71 -10.06 -1.51 -1.90
CA VAL A 71 -8.83 -2.03 -1.31
C VAL A 71 -9.16 -2.54 0.09
N SER A 72 -8.59 -3.67 0.48
CA SER A 72 -8.69 -4.19 1.85
C SER A 72 -7.50 -3.78 2.71
N GLY A 73 -7.63 -4.00 4.02
CA GLY A 73 -6.55 -3.76 4.95
C GLY A 73 -6.94 -4.06 6.38
N THR A 74 -6.01 -3.83 7.30
CA THR A 74 -6.20 -4.05 8.73
C THR A 74 -5.95 -2.77 9.52
N LEU A 75 -6.90 -2.39 10.37
CA LEU A 75 -6.72 -1.35 11.37
C LEU A 75 -6.42 -1.97 12.73
N LEU A 76 -5.35 -1.53 13.37
CA LEU A 76 -4.93 -1.94 14.71
C LEU A 76 -4.95 -0.73 15.65
N VAL A 77 -5.67 -0.84 16.76
CA VAL A 77 -5.80 0.24 17.76
C VAL A 77 -5.50 -0.29 19.16
N PRO A 78 -4.50 0.27 19.87
CA PRO A 78 -4.23 -0.12 21.26
C PRO A 78 -5.46 0.07 22.16
N LYS A 79 -5.76 -0.95 22.99
CA LYS A 79 -6.93 -0.95 23.90
C LYS A 79 -6.87 0.18 24.93
N ALA A 80 -5.68 0.52 25.40
CA ALA A 80 -5.46 1.62 26.35
C ALA A 80 -5.72 2.98 25.69
N ARG A 81 -6.34 3.91 26.42
CA ARG A 81 -6.56 5.29 25.98
C ARG A 81 -5.21 5.96 25.70
N TYR A 82 -5.13 6.73 24.61
CA TYR A 82 -3.95 7.54 24.31
C TYR A 82 -3.90 8.77 25.25
N PRO A 83 -2.80 9.01 25.99
CA PRO A 83 -2.76 10.03 27.02
C PRO A 83 -2.49 11.46 26.49
N LEU A 84 -1.91 11.60 25.30
CA LEU A 84 -1.44 12.90 24.77
C LEU A 84 -2.45 13.56 23.80
N GLY A 85 -3.75 13.36 24.03
CA GLY A 85 -4.83 13.95 23.23
C GLY A 85 -5.29 13.05 22.07
N THR A 86 -5.29 13.57 20.84
CA THR A 86 -5.74 12.81 19.66
C THR A 86 -4.72 11.74 19.31
N ARG A 87 -5.14 10.46 19.30
CA ARG A 87 -4.26 9.34 18.95
C ARG A 87 -3.72 9.48 17.53
N PRO A 88 -2.39 9.44 17.32
CA PRO A 88 -1.79 9.38 16.00
C PRO A 88 -2.20 8.14 15.20
N ILE A 89 -2.21 8.26 13.87
CA ILE A 89 -2.44 7.15 12.94
C ILE A 89 -1.19 6.98 12.07
N VAL A 90 -0.62 5.79 12.05
CA VAL A 90 0.47 5.41 11.14
C VAL A 90 -0.13 4.63 9.98
N GLY A 91 0.03 5.13 8.75
CA GLY A 91 -0.16 4.32 7.55
C GLY A 91 1.06 3.42 7.37
N TYR A 92 0.87 2.12 7.46
CA TYR A 92 1.94 1.15 7.25
C TYR A 92 1.82 0.59 5.84
N ALA A 93 2.80 0.93 5.01
CA ALA A 93 2.95 0.42 3.66
C ALA A 93 3.86 -0.81 3.73
N THR A 94 3.27 -1.99 3.59
CA THR A 94 4.00 -3.26 3.65
C THR A 94 4.92 -3.45 2.44
N GLY A 95 5.98 -4.21 2.66
CA GLY A 95 6.81 -4.78 1.61
C GLY A 95 6.08 -5.88 0.84
N THR A 96 6.80 -6.51 -0.08
CA THR A 96 6.26 -7.51 -1.00
C THR A 96 5.74 -8.73 -0.27
N HIS A 97 4.45 -8.99 -0.42
CA HIS A 97 3.78 -10.17 0.11
C HIS A 97 3.55 -11.24 -0.96
N GLY A 98 3.51 -10.85 -2.23
CA GLY A 98 3.20 -11.69 -3.38
C GLY A 98 2.15 -11.02 -4.27
N LEU A 99 1.53 -11.81 -5.13
CA LEU A 99 0.45 -11.38 -6.02
C LEU A 99 -0.91 -12.00 -5.65
N GLY A 100 -0.91 -13.12 -4.92
CA GLY A 100 -2.14 -13.84 -4.55
C GLY A 100 -2.86 -13.33 -3.29
N ASP A 101 -4.18 -13.43 -3.25
CA ASP A 101 -5.00 -12.94 -2.14
C ASP A 101 -4.70 -13.62 -0.79
N GLN A 102 -4.25 -14.87 -0.80
CA GLN A 102 -3.88 -15.65 0.39
C GLN A 102 -2.65 -15.10 1.13
N CYS A 103 -1.84 -14.28 0.47
CA CYS A 103 -0.66 -13.66 1.03
C CYS A 103 -0.85 -12.20 1.45
N ALA A 104 -2.00 -11.59 1.11
CA ALA A 104 -2.34 -10.23 1.49
C ALA A 104 -2.01 -9.95 2.97
N PRO A 105 -1.45 -8.78 3.33
CA PRO A 105 -1.09 -8.44 4.70
C PRO A 105 -2.20 -8.74 5.73
N SER A 106 -3.45 -8.41 5.43
CA SER A 106 -4.60 -8.70 6.29
C SER A 106 -4.85 -10.20 6.50
N ALA A 107 -4.65 -11.03 5.47
CA ALA A 107 -4.73 -12.48 5.56
C ALA A 107 -3.55 -13.05 6.37
N SER A 108 -2.34 -12.54 6.13
CA SER A 108 -1.11 -12.91 6.83
C SER A 108 -1.20 -12.58 8.33
N MET A 109 -1.71 -11.41 8.71
CA MET A 109 -1.94 -11.03 10.11
C MET A 109 -2.95 -11.94 10.82
N ARG A 110 -4.08 -12.26 10.16
CA ARG A 110 -5.08 -13.21 10.69
C ARG A 110 -4.54 -14.63 10.84
N ALA A 111 -3.53 -14.99 10.06
CA ALA A 111 -2.88 -16.29 10.12
C ALA A 111 -1.67 -16.33 11.06
N GLY A 112 -1.23 -15.18 11.58
CA GLY A 112 0.00 -15.06 12.38
C GLY A 112 1.28 -15.27 11.57
N ARG A 113 1.27 -14.86 10.30
CA ARG A 113 2.37 -14.99 9.33
C ARG A 113 2.92 -13.64 8.85
N GLU A 114 2.43 -12.53 9.39
CA GLU A 114 2.87 -11.18 9.01
C GLU A 114 4.31 -10.92 9.50
N ALA A 115 5.25 -10.87 8.57
CA ALA A 115 6.68 -10.72 8.84
C ALA A 115 7.03 -9.35 9.45
N GLU A 116 6.26 -8.31 9.11
CA GLU A 116 6.51 -6.95 9.58
C GLU A 116 5.77 -6.60 10.88
N LEU A 117 5.07 -7.57 11.49
CA LEU A 117 4.28 -7.36 12.70
C LEU A 117 5.13 -6.85 13.87
N ALA A 118 6.41 -7.21 13.91
CA ALA A 118 7.35 -6.69 14.91
C ALA A 118 7.52 -5.16 14.81
N LEU A 119 7.69 -4.61 13.60
CA LEU A 119 7.81 -3.16 13.39
C LEU A 119 6.48 -2.44 13.64
N ILE A 120 5.38 -3.02 13.17
CA ILE A 120 4.01 -2.55 13.47
C ILE A 120 3.79 -2.48 14.99
N SER A 121 4.24 -3.50 15.73
CA SER A 121 4.11 -3.57 17.19
C SER A 121 4.86 -2.44 17.89
N LEU A 122 5.98 -1.95 17.36
CA LEU A 122 6.68 -0.80 17.95
C LEU A 122 5.84 0.48 17.93
N PHE A 123 5.01 0.70 16.90
CA PHE A 123 4.05 1.81 16.89
C PHE A 123 2.89 1.59 17.86
N LEU A 124 2.38 0.36 17.95
CA LEU A 124 1.31 0.00 18.88
C LEU A 124 1.75 0.17 20.34
N LEU A 125 2.99 -0.20 20.68
CA LEU A 125 3.60 -0.01 22.00
C LEU A 125 3.74 1.48 22.38
N LYS A 126 3.87 2.37 21.40
CA LYS A 126 3.84 3.83 21.61
C LYS A 126 2.42 4.40 21.74
N GLY A 127 1.40 3.54 21.65
CA GLY A 127 0.00 3.93 21.74
C GLY A 127 -0.56 4.51 20.44
N PHE A 128 0.13 4.40 19.30
CA PHE A 128 -0.40 4.86 18.02
C PHE A 128 -1.35 3.81 17.41
N ALA A 129 -2.30 4.26 16.61
CA ALA A 129 -3.06 3.36 15.74
C ALA A 129 -2.25 3.10 14.47
N VAL A 130 -2.42 1.91 13.89
CA VAL A 130 -1.74 1.52 12.64
C VAL A 130 -2.80 1.06 11.64
N ALA A 131 -2.84 1.71 10.48
CA ALA A 131 -3.65 1.32 9.33
C ALA A 131 -2.72 0.66 8.31
N VAL A 132 -2.91 -0.63 8.08
CA VAL A 132 -2.11 -1.43 7.14
C VAL A 132 -2.94 -1.69 5.91
N THR A 133 -2.42 -1.31 4.74
CA THR A 133 -3.09 -1.53 3.45
C THR A 133 -2.67 -2.86 2.87
N ASP A 134 -3.60 -3.56 2.20
CA ASP A 134 -3.24 -4.71 1.36
C ASP A 134 -2.77 -4.28 -0.04
N TYR A 135 -3.16 -3.08 -0.49
CA TYR A 135 -3.01 -2.55 -1.86
C TYR A 135 -4.08 -3.04 -2.84
N GLU A 136 -4.21 -2.36 -3.97
CA GLU A 136 -5.15 -2.75 -5.03
C GLU A 136 -4.84 -4.15 -5.56
N GLY A 137 -5.90 -4.96 -5.71
CA GLY A 137 -5.81 -6.32 -6.27
C GLY A 137 -5.11 -7.32 -5.36
N LEU A 138 -4.93 -7.00 -4.07
CA LEU A 138 -4.41 -7.92 -3.07
C LEU A 138 -5.40 -7.97 -1.89
N GLY A 139 -6.01 -9.14 -1.67
CA GLY A 139 -7.13 -9.31 -0.72
C GLY A 139 -8.49 -8.86 -1.26
N THR A 140 -8.55 -8.44 -2.53
CA THR A 140 -9.75 -7.95 -3.23
C THR A 140 -9.73 -8.39 -4.69
N PRO A 141 -10.88 -8.54 -5.37
CA PRO A 141 -10.91 -9.01 -6.75
C PRO A 141 -10.01 -8.22 -7.71
N GLY A 142 -9.30 -8.93 -8.58
CA GLY A 142 -8.36 -8.38 -9.56
C GLY A 142 -6.95 -8.89 -9.34
N THR A 143 -6.02 -8.52 -10.22
CA THR A 143 -4.60 -8.82 -10.06
C THR A 143 -3.94 -7.69 -9.28
N HIS A 144 -3.05 -8.04 -8.34
CA HIS A 144 -2.31 -7.04 -7.58
C HIS A 144 -1.52 -6.12 -8.52
N THR A 145 -1.76 -4.80 -8.46
CA THR A 145 -1.04 -3.79 -9.25
C THR A 145 0.35 -3.50 -8.67
N TYR A 146 1.13 -4.56 -8.44
CA TYR A 146 2.44 -4.53 -7.81
C TYR A 146 3.36 -3.51 -8.50
N MET A 147 3.97 -2.63 -7.70
CA MET A 147 4.83 -1.51 -8.13
C MET A 147 4.17 -0.39 -8.94
N ALA A 148 2.83 -0.40 -9.12
CA ALA A 148 2.09 0.75 -9.65
C ALA A 148 2.00 1.85 -8.58
N GLY A 149 3.01 2.70 -8.55
CA GLY A 149 3.28 3.65 -7.48
C GLY A 149 2.13 4.60 -7.15
N VAL A 150 1.43 5.12 -8.16
CA VAL A 150 0.26 6.00 -7.96
C VAL A 150 -0.85 5.27 -7.20
N SER A 151 -1.20 4.05 -7.63
CA SER A 151 -2.24 3.24 -6.96
C SER A 151 -1.84 2.90 -5.52
N GLN A 152 -0.60 2.48 -5.31
CA GLN A 152 -0.10 2.12 -3.98
C GLN A 152 -0.07 3.33 -3.03
N GLY A 153 0.36 4.50 -3.52
CA GLY A 153 0.34 5.74 -2.75
C GLY A 153 -1.07 6.18 -2.37
N HIS A 154 -2.05 6.07 -3.28
CA HIS A 154 -3.46 6.30 -2.96
C HIS A 154 -3.97 5.33 -1.90
N ALA A 155 -3.71 4.03 -2.05
CA ALA A 155 -4.12 3.01 -1.09
C ALA A 155 -3.58 3.30 0.33
N VAL A 156 -2.30 3.68 0.46
CA VAL A 156 -1.72 4.05 1.77
C VAL A 156 -2.46 5.26 2.37
N LEU A 157 -2.66 6.33 1.61
CA LEU A 157 -3.32 7.55 2.11
C LEU A 157 -4.80 7.30 2.46
N ASP A 158 -5.48 6.51 1.64
CA ASP A 158 -6.90 6.19 1.84
C ASP A 158 -7.11 5.18 2.97
N SER A 159 -6.15 4.31 3.27
CA SER A 159 -6.19 3.45 4.45
C SER A 159 -6.21 4.28 5.75
N ILE A 160 -5.47 5.40 5.78
CA ILE A 160 -5.44 6.34 6.92
C ILE A 160 -6.79 7.08 7.04
N ARG A 161 -7.34 7.55 5.90
CA ARG A 161 -8.66 8.18 5.87
C ARG A 161 -9.74 7.21 6.34
N ALA A 162 -9.73 5.98 5.83
CA ALA A 162 -10.66 4.92 6.20
C ALA A 162 -10.57 4.61 7.70
N ALA A 163 -9.36 4.45 8.24
CA ALA A 163 -9.14 4.21 9.66
C ALA A 163 -9.77 5.29 10.55
N SER A 164 -9.67 6.57 10.15
CA SER A 164 -10.28 7.68 10.89
C SER A 164 -11.82 7.71 10.86
N ARG A 165 -12.45 6.90 9.99
CA ARG A 165 -13.89 6.81 9.75
C ARG A 165 -14.51 5.53 10.33
N VAL A 166 -13.71 4.61 10.87
CA VAL A 166 -14.22 3.37 11.48
C VAL A 166 -14.98 3.68 12.77
N SER A 167 -16.26 3.34 12.80
CA SER A 167 -17.09 3.47 14.01
C SER A 167 -16.54 2.61 15.15
N GLY A 168 -16.45 3.19 16.35
CA GLY A 168 -15.91 2.50 17.53
C GLY A 168 -14.38 2.44 17.63
N ALA A 169 -13.62 2.85 16.60
CA ALA A 169 -12.16 2.88 16.67
C ALA A 169 -11.62 4.03 17.54
N GLY A 170 -12.43 5.06 17.80
CA GLY A 170 -12.03 6.22 18.62
C GLY A 170 -10.94 7.08 17.99
N LEU A 171 -10.80 7.01 16.66
CA LEU A 171 -9.85 7.79 15.87
C LEU A 171 -10.50 9.07 15.31
N SER A 172 -9.68 10.03 14.90
CA SER A 172 -10.15 11.32 14.40
C SER A 172 -9.48 11.65 13.07
N ASN A 173 -10.24 12.26 12.15
CA ASN A 173 -9.70 12.86 10.93
C ASN A 173 -8.73 14.03 11.18
N ARG A 174 -8.67 14.54 12.43
CA ARG A 174 -7.71 15.56 12.87
C ARG A 174 -6.44 14.97 13.50
N ALA A 175 -6.30 13.64 13.54
CA ALA A 175 -5.12 12.99 14.06
C ALA A 175 -3.85 13.43 13.32
N PRO A 176 -2.70 13.60 14.01
CA PRO A 176 -1.42 13.65 13.32
C PRO A 176 -1.16 12.29 12.67
N VAL A 177 -0.65 12.28 11.44
CA VAL A 177 -0.42 11.04 10.71
C VAL A 177 1.03 10.92 10.25
N ALA A 178 1.49 9.69 10.14
CA ALA A 178 2.81 9.32 9.64
C ALA A 178 2.67 8.16 8.66
N VAL A 179 3.64 7.99 7.75
CA VAL A 179 3.71 6.83 6.85
C VAL A 179 5.05 6.15 7.02
N MET A 180 5.06 4.82 7.08
CA MET A 180 6.28 4.01 7.07
C MET A 180 6.15 2.90 6.04
N GLY A 181 7.24 2.59 5.35
CA GLY A 181 7.37 1.35 4.59
C GLY A 181 8.80 1.04 4.17
N TYR A 182 9.02 -0.22 3.77
CA TYR A 182 10.31 -0.74 3.31
C TYR A 182 10.16 -1.55 2.02
N SER A 183 11.16 -1.54 1.13
CA SER A 183 11.11 -2.25 -0.15
C SER A 183 9.97 -1.74 -1.05
N GLN A 184 9.05 -2.59 -1.54
CA GLN A 184 7.77 -2.16 -2.13
C GLN A 184 7.09 -1.10 -1.26
N GLY A 185 6.99 -1.34 0.05
CA GLY A 185 6.42 -0.39 1.01
C GLY A 185 7.19 0.92 1.08
N GLY A 186 8.50 0.90 0.83
CA GLY A 186 9.34 2.09 0.73
C GLY A 186 8.96 2.94 -0.48
N ALA A 187 8.74 2.31 -1.64
CA ALA A 187 8.20 2.99 -2.82
C ALA A 187 6.79 3.53 -2.57
N SER A 188 5.90 2.72 -2.00
CA SER A 188 4.53 3.12 -1.64
C SER A 188 4.52 4.31 -0.67
N ALA A 189 5.40 4.31 0.33
CA ALA A 189 5.55 5.41 1.28
C ALA A 189 6.08 6.69 0.58
N GLY A 190 7.06 6.54 -0.32
CA GLY A 190 7.52 7.62 -1.18
C GLY A 190 6.40 8.22 -2.03
N TRP A 191 5.60 7.38 -2.69
CA TRP A 191 4.46 7.79 -3.51
C TRP A 191 3.39 8.48 -2.69
N ALA A 192 3.03 7.93 -1.53
CA ALA A 192 2.12 8.59 -0.59
C ALA A 192 2.62 9.99 -0.19
N ALA A 193 3.93 10.16 0.00
CA ALA A 193 4.53 11.45 0.34
C ALA A 193 4.43 12.48 -0.80
N GLN A 194 4.67 12.05 -2.05
CA GLN A 194 4.57 12.91 -3.24
C GLN A 194 3.11 13.26 -3.58
N LEU A 195 2.18 12.33 -3.36
CA LEU A 195 0.75 12.49 -3.70
C LEU A 195 -0.04 13.21 -2.61
N GLN A 196 0.33 13.12 -1.34
CA GLN A 196 -0.41 13.73 -0.24
C GLN A 196 -0.77 15.20 -0.49
N PRO A 197 0.12 16.04 -1.05
CA PRO A 197 -0.21 17.43 -1.31
C PRO A 197 -1.44 17.71 -2.18
N SER A 198 -1.65 16.90 -3.22
CA SER A 198 -2.71 17.06 -4.21
C SER A 198 -3.88 16.09 -3.97
N TYR A 199 -3.60 14.86 -3.57
CA TYR A 199 -4.59 13.80 -3.41
C TYR A 199 -5.21 13.77 -2.01
N ALA A 200 -4.40 13.98 -0.97
CA ALA A 200 -4.84 13.92 0.43
C ALA A 200 -4.43 15.12 1.30
N PRO A 201 -4.72 16.37 0.87
CA PRO A 201 -4.32 17.57 1.60
C PRO A 201 -4.98 17.69 2.98
N ASP A 202 -6.08 16.97 3.22
CA ASP A 202 -6.78 16.88 4.50
C ASP A 202 -5.99 16.12 5.58
N LEU A 203 -5.08 15.21 5.16
CA LEU A 203 -4.26 14.45 6.10
C LEU A 203 -3.14 15.31 6.70
N ARG A 204 -3.05 15.34 8.03
CA ARG A 204 -2.02 16.09 8.77
C ARG A 204 -0.71 15.32 8.82
N LEU A 205 -0.11 15.05 7.65
CA LEU A 205 1.10 14.25 7.51
C LEU A 205 2.31 14.93 8.16
N LYS A 206 2.87 14.29 9.20
CA LYS A 206 3.97 14.82 10.03
C LYS A 206 5.34 14.33 9.63
N GLY A 207 5.41 13.21 8.92
CA GLY A 207 6.64 12.65 8.40
C GLY A 207 6.39 11.34 7.69
N VAL A 208 7.34 10.98 6.82
CA VAL A 208 7.34 9.71 6.10
C VAL A 208 8.70 9.06 6.25
N ALA A 209 8.72 7.78 6.58
CA ALA A 209 9.93 6.96 6.54
C ALA A 209 9.82 5.94 5.41
N ALA A 210 10.80 5.92 4.52
CA ALA A 210 10.85 5.03 3.37
C ALA A 210 12.25 4.41 3.28
N GLY A 211 12.33 3.09 3.35
CA GLY A 211 13.62 2.39 3.29
C GLY A 211 13.73 1.38 2.16
N GLY A 212 14.95 1.11 1.71
CA GLY A 212 15.23 0.17 0.62
C GLY A 212 14.38 0.50 -0.61
N VAL A 213 14.35 1.77 -1.03
CA VAL A 213 13.32 2.28 -1.93
C VAL A 213 13.65 1.93 -3.38
N PRO A 214 12.82 1.15 -4.10
CA PRO A 214 12.97 0.93 -5.54
C PRO A 214 12.43 2.16 -6.30
N ALA A 215 13.17 3.26 -6.22
CA ALA A 215 12.78 4.57 -6.77
C ALA A 215 12.84 4.64 -8.30
N ASP A 216 13.57 3.72 -8.92
CA ASP A 216 13.78 3.60 -10.35
C ASP A 216 13.59 2.13 -10.76
N LEU A 217 12.39 1.80 -11.23
CA LEU A 217 12.01 0.42 -11.52
C LEU A 217 12.77 -0.18 -12.69
N HIS A 218 13.21 0.65 -13.66
CA HIS A 218 14.02 0.18 -14.77
C HIS A 218 15.40 -0.27 -14.27
N ALA A 219 16.07 0.56 -13.47
CA ALA A 219 17.38 0.21 -12.89
C ALA A 219 17.31 -0.99 -11.94
N VAL A 220 16.21 -1.16 -11.20
CA VAL A 220 16.01 -2.32 -10.33
C VAL A 220 15.74 -3.58 -11.16
N ALA A 221 14.89 -3.51 -12.19
CA ALA A 221 14.62 -4.65 -13.06
C ALA A 221 15.88 -5.13 -13.79
N ASP A 222 16.69 -4.21 -14.32
CA ASP A 222 17.98 -4.50 -14.96
C ASP A 222 18.97 -5.17 -13.97
N HIS A 223 19.06 -4.65 -12.74
CA HIS A 223 19.89 -5.25 -11.69
C HIS A 223 19.44 -6.67 -11.30
N LEU A 224 18.14 -6.94 -11.33
CA LEU A 224 17.59 -8.24 -10.94
C LEU A 224 17.66 -9.29 -12.06
N ASP A 225 17.88 -8.90 -13.32
CA ASP A 225 17.95 -9.81 -14.47
C ASP A 225 19.04 -10.89 -14.30
N GLY A 226 18.64 -12.16 -14.29
CA GLY A 226 19.55 -13.29 -14.09
C GLY A 226 20.04 -13.50 -12.65
N THR A 227 19.52 -12.75 -11.68
CA THR A 227 19.87 -12.91 -10.25
C THR A 227 18.86 -13.80 -9.52
N ALA A 228 19.16 -14.15 -8.27
CA ALA A 228 18.21 -14.85 -7.41
C ALA A 228 16.90 -14.07 -7.18
N GLY A 229 16.92 -12.72 -7.30
CA GLY A 229 15.75 -11.87 -7.10
C GLY A 229 14.89 -11.62 -8.34
N PHE A 230 15.16 -12.29 -9.48
CA PHE A 230 14.44 -12.06 -10.74
C PHE A 230 12.92 -12.19 -10.62
N GLY A 231 12.42 -13.07 -9.75
CA GLY A 231 10.98 -13.23 -9.50
C GLY A 231 10.27 -11.93 -9.10
N LEU A 232 10.96 -11.00 -8.43
CA LEU A 232 10.42 -9.68 -8.10
C LEU A 232 10.25 -8.79 -9.33
N ALA A 233 11.18 -8.86 -10.29
CA ALA A 233 11.08 -8.12 -11.54
C ALA A 233 9.97 -8.69 -12.44
N ALA A 234 9.85 -10.02 -12.51
CA ALA A 234 8.75 -10.69 -13.20
C ALA A 234 7.38 -10.32 -12.59
N ALA A 235 7.26 -10.34 -11.26
CA ALA A 235 6.04 -9.92 -10.57
C ALA A 235 5.72 -8.44 -10.81
N ALA A 236 6.72 -7.56 -10.89
CA ALA A 236 6.52 -6.15 -11.25
C ALA A 236 6.01 -5.99 -12.69
N GLY A 237 6.44 -6.85 -13.60
CA GLY A 237 5.84 -6.95 -14.94
C GLY A 237 4.35 -7.26 -14.89
N ILE A 238 3.95 -8.30 -14.15
CA ILE A 238 2.53 -8.68 -13.98
C ILE A 238 1.73 -7.52 -13.36
N GLY A 239 2.26 -6.90 -12.30
CA GLY A 239 1.57 -5.82 -11.60
C GLY A 239 1.42 -4.54 -12.40
N LEU A 240 2.43 -4.16 -13.18
CA LEU A 240 2.34 -3.01 -14.08
C LEU A 240 1.39 -3.28 -15.24
N ASP A 241 1.40 -4.48 -15.83
CA ASP A 241 0.45 -4.87 -16.88
C ASP A 241 -1.01 -4.83 -16.38
N ALA A 242 -1.25 -5.31 -15.15
CA ALA A 242 -2.55 -5.20 -14.49
C ALA A 242 -3.00 -3.74 -14.27
N ALA A 243 -2.05 -2.83 -14.01
CA ALA A 243 -2.34 -1.40 -13.82
C ALA A 243 -2.53 -0.65 -15.15
N TYR A 244 -1.84 -1.09 -16.21
CA TYR A 244 -1.75 -0.45 -17.52
C TYR A 244 -1.95 -1.51 -18.62
N PRO A 245 -3.21 -1.90 -18.94
CA PRO A 245 -3.49 -3.02 -19.84
C PRO A 245 -2.98 -2.86 -21.27
N GLU A 246 -2.63 -1.64 -21.69
CA GLU A 246 -1.97 -1.40 -22.98
C GLU A 246 -0.51 -1.90 -23.04
N LEU A 247 0.06 -2.31 -21.90
CA LEU A 247 1.35 -2.99 -21.88
C LEU A 247 1.27 -4.38 -22.51
N ASP A 248 0.11 -5.04 -22.47
CA ASP A 248 -0.20 -6.31 -23.13
C ASP A 248 0.97 -7.31 -23.01
N LEU A 249 1.38 -7.58 -21.76
CA LEU A 249 2.56 -8.39 -21.47
C LEU A 249 2.45 -9.77 -22.12
N GLU A 250 1.26 -10.39 -22.09
CA GLU A 250 1.03 -11.73 -22.63
C GLU A 250 1.38 -11.86 -24.11
N ALA A 251 1.12 -10.82 -24.92
CA ALA A 251 1.41 -10.79 -26.35
C ALA A 251 2.92 -10.84 -26.66
N ASP A 252 3.74 -10.34 -25.74
CA ASP A 252 5.20 -10.31 -25.91
C ASP A 252 5.89 -11.55 -25.32
N LEU A 253 5.20 -12.38 -24.54
CA LEU A 253 5.78 -13.58 -23.95
C LEU A 253 5.94 -14.71 -24.98
N ASN A 254 6.94 -15.55 -24.75
CA ASN A 254 7.00 -16.88 -25.37
C ASN A 254 6.15 -17.89 -24.56
N ASP A 255 6.00 -19.13 -25.03
CA ASP A 255 5.16 -20.14 -24.36
C ASP A 255 5.62 -20.44 -22.93
N ARG A 256 6.95 -20.45 -22.70
CA ARG A 256 7.53 -20.64 -21.37
C ARG A 256 7.22 -19.46 -20.46
N GLY A 257 7.35 -18.23 -20.97
CA GLY A 257 7.00 -17.00 -20.26
C GLY A 257 5.54 -16.97 -19.83
N ARG A 258 4.62 -17.29 -20.75
CA ARG A 258 3.18 -17.40 -20.43
C ARG A 258 2.92 -18.39 -19.31
N ALA A 259 3.50 -19.59 -19.40
CA ALA A 259 3.30 -20.62 -18.38
C ALA A 259 3.85 -20.19 -17.01
N LEU A 260 5.06 -19.62 -16.97
CA LEU A 260 5.71 -19.19 -15.73
C LEU A 260 4.98 -18.01 -15.07
N LEU A 261 4.56 -17.01 -15.85
CA LEU A 261 3.87 -15.84 -15.29
C LEU A 261 2.43 -16.14 -14.89
N ALA A 262 1.74 -17.03 -15.61
CA ALA A 262 0.43 -17.53 -15.17
C ALA A 262 0.53 -18.30 -13.84
N ASP A 263 1.57 -19.11 -13.66
CA ASP A 263 1.84 -19.83 -12.41
C ASP A 263 2.27 -18.88 -11.28
N ALA A 264 2.90 -17.75 -11.58
CA ALA A 264 3.32 -16.75 -10.59
C ALA A 264 2.21 -15.75 -10.20
N ALA A 265 1.13 -15.64 -10.97
CA ALA A 265 0.11 -14.60 -10.79
C ALA A 265 -0.65 -14.69 -9.45
N ASP A 266 -0.63 -15.85 -8.79
CA ASP A 266 -1.26 -16.09 -7.48
C ASP A 266 -0.22 -16.50 -6.41
N ASP A 267 1.07 -16.29 -6.64
CA ASP A 267 2.13 -16.70 -5.71
C ASP A 267 2.27 -15.76 -4.52
N CYS A 268 2.72 -16.32 -3.38
CA CYS A 268 3.29 -15.51 -2.30
C CYS A 268 4.74 -15.12 -2.65
N VAL A 269 5.29 -14.10 -1.98
CA VAL A 269 6.66 -13.61 -2.25
C VAL A 269 7.73 -14.71 -2.17
N GLY A 270 7.58 -15.70 -1.27
CA GLY A 270 8.51 -16.82 -1.14
C GLY A 270 8.37 -17.87 -2.25
N ASP A 271 7.23 -17.93 -2.94
CA ASP A 271 7.01 -18.87 -4.04
C ASP A 271 7.62 -18.36 -5.36
N LEU A 272 7.84 -17.04 -5.46
CA LEU A 272 8.52 -16.40 -6.60
C LEU A 272 9.99 -16.85 -6.78
N ASP A 273 10.59 -17.48 -5.77
CA ASP A 273 11.94 -18.07 -5.84
C ASP A 273 12.04 -19.14 -6.96
N LYS A 274 10.91 -19.70 -7.42
CA LYS A 274 10.87 -20.59 -8.60
C LYS A 274 11.36 -19.92 -9.89
N LEU A 275 11.36 -18.58 -9.93
CA LEU A 275 11.86 -17.77 -11.05
C LEU A 275 13.31 -17.30 -10.85
N ALA A 276 13.96 -17.68 -9.75
CA ALA A 276 15.33 -17.28 -9.44
C ALA A 276 16.32 -17.68 -10.55
N GLY A 277 17.18 -16.74 -10.94
CA GLY A 277 18.22 -16.95 -11.96
C GLY A 277 17.74 -16.90 -13.41
N LEU A 278 16.42 -16.80 -13.65
CA LEU A 278 15.89 -16.55 -14.99
C LEU A 278 16.21 -15.12 -15.45
N ARG A 279 16.10 -14.91 -16.75
CA ARG A 279 16.25 -13.61 -17.40
C ARG A 279 14.99 -13.21 -18.15
N PHE A 280 14.83 -11.93 -18.46
CA PHE A 280 13.76 -11.47 -19.35
C PHE A 280 13.77 -12.20 -20.70
N ALA A 281 14.97 -12.51 -21.23
CA ALA A 281 15.15 -13.28 -22.46
C ALA A 281 14.69 -14.75 -22.38
N ASP A 282 14.51 -15.30 -21.17
CA ASP A 282 13.88 -16.62 -20.99
C ASP A 282 12.35 -16.54 -21.16
N LEU A 283 11.75 -15.38 -20.87
CA LEU A 283 10.30 -15.17 -20.88
C LEU A 283 9.77 -14.65 -22.21
N SER A 284 10.61 -13.97 -23.00
CA SER A 284 10.20 -13.31 -24.24
C SER A 284 11.28 -13.38 -25.31
N THR A 285 10.87 -13.31 -26.58
CA THR A 285 11.78 -13.16 -27.74
C THR A 285 12.09 -11.71 -28.07
N VAL A 286 11.38 -10.75 -27.45
CA VAL A 286 11.64 -9.31 -27.56
C VAL A 286 12.24 -8.78 -26.27
N ASP A 287 12.91 -7.63 -26.36
CA ASP A 287 13.42 -6.94 -25.18
C ASP A 287 12.27 -6.25 -24.44
N LEU A 288 11.62 -6.98 -23.52
CA LEU A 288 10.49 -6.51 -22.71
C LEU A 288 10.79 -5.18 -22.01
N LEU A 289 11.93 -5.12 -21.31
CA LEU A 289 12.24 -4.01 -20.41
C LEU A 289 12.45 -2.69 -21.17
N ASN A 290 13.01 -2.74 -22.38
CA ASN A 290 13.37 -1.56 -23.15
C ASN A 290 12.37 -1.20 -24.26
N GLN A 291 11.19 -1.82 -24.31
CA GLN A 291 10.17 -1.38 -25.26
C GLN A 291 9.63 0.01 -24.89
N PRO A 292 9.26 0.86 -25.87
CA PRO A 292 8.74 2.20 -25.60
C PRO A 292 7.53 2.24 -24.65
N LYS A 293 6.61 1.26 -24.74
CA LYS A 293 5.43 1.17 -23.85
C LYS A 293 5.81 0.95 -22.39
N TRP A 294 6.79 0.08 -22.14
CA TRP A 294 7.33 -0.20 -20.82
C TRP A 294 8.13 0.98 -20.27
N LEU A 295 9.04 1.55 -21.06
CA LEU A 295 9.83 2.71 -20.66
C LEU A 295 8.95 3.91 -20.24
N ALA A 296 7.83 4.14 -20.94
CA ALA A 296 6.89 5.19 -20.59
C ALA A 296 6.27 4.98 -19.20
N ARG A 297 5.77 3.78 -18.91
CA ARG A 297 5.13 3.47 -17.61
C ARG A 297 6.16 3.34 -16.49
N LEU A 298 7.36 2.83 -16.75
CA LEU A 298 8.46 2.81 -15.77
C LEU A 298 8.90 4.25 -15.41
N ALA A 299 8.97 5.15 -16.38
CA ALA A 299 9.28 6.56 -16.15
C ALA A 299 8.17 7.27 -15.35
N GLU A 300 6.90 6.98 -15.64
CA GLU A 300 5.75 7.49 -14.87
C GLU A 300 5.78 7.02 -13.41
N ASN A 301 6.23 5.79 -13.15
CA ASN A 301 6.31 5.21 -11.81
C ASN A 301 7.64 5.49 -11.09
N ARG A 302 8.47 6.40 -11.63
CA ARG A 302 9.73 6.83 -11.02
C ARG A 302 9.50 7.90 -9.92
N LEU A 303 10.08 7.66 -8.75
CA LEU A 303 10.06 8.63 -7.65
C LEU A 303 11.08 9.75 -7.87
N GLY A 304 10.88 10.90 -7.20
CA GLY A 304 11.81 12.04 -7.20
C GLY A 304 11.39 13.23 -8.04
N SER A 305 10.39 13.08 -8.92
CA SER A 305 9.90 14.15 -9.80
C SER A 305 9.04 15.20 -9.08
N THR A 306 8.37 14.82 -8.00
CA THR A 306 7.49 15.69 -7.21
C THR A 306 8.00 15.76 -5.78
N PRO A 307 8.38 16.94 -5.25
CA PRO A 307 8.91 17.03 -3.90
C PRO A 307 7.82 16.81 -2.84
N PRO A 308 8.00 15.86 -1.89
CA PRO A 308 7.15 15.76 -0.72
C PRO A 308 7.16 17.05 0.13
N ARG A 309 6.00 17.43 0.66
CA ARG A 309 5.89 18.54 1.63
C ARG A 309 6.22 18.13 3.05
N ALA A 310 5.95 16.87 3.41
CA ALA A 310 6.29 16.34 4.72
C ALA A 310 7.79 16.01 4.80
N PRO A 311 8.42 16.12 5.98
CA PRO A 311 9.80 15.65 6.15
C PRO A 311 9.93 14.16 5.84
N MET A 312 11.07 13.78 5.28
CA MET A 312 11.38 12.41 4.87
C MET A 312 12.52 11.82 5.70
N PHE A 313 12.39 10.56 6.11
CA PHE A 313 13.50 9.73 6.56
C PHE A 313 13.72 8.59 5.58
N LEU A 314 14.80 8.70 4.81
CA LEU A 314 15.23 7.72 3.83
C LEU A 314 16.36 6.86 4.42
N TYR A 315 16.29 5.55 4.25
CA TYR A 315 17.34 4.65 4.72
C TYR A 315 17.57 3.47 3.77
N HIS A 316 18.81 3.00 3.65
CA HIS A 316 19.15 1.95 2.68
C HIS A 316 20.38 1.16 3.13
N ALA A 317 20.34 -0.16 2.97
CA ALA A 317 21.50 -1.03 3.22
C ALA A 317 22.59 -0.81 2.17
N ARG A 318 23.86 -0.77 2.59
CA ARG A 318 24.99 -0.67 1.64
C ARG A 318 25.23 -1.93 0.84
N GLY A 319 24.95 -3.10 1.42
CA GLY A 319 25.03 -4.39 0.72
C GLY A 319 23.68 -4.88 0.24
N ASP A 320 22.75 -3.99 -0.11
CA ASP A 320 21.45 -4.37 -0.65
C ASP A 320 21.61 -5.09 -2.00
N GLU A 321 21.32 -6.39 -2.01
CA GLU A 321 21.41 -7.28 -3.15
C GLU A 321 20.16 -7.23 -4.05
N THR A 322 19.05 -6.69 -3.57
CA THR A 322 17.78 -6.61 -4.31
C THR A 322 17.61 -5.27 -5.00
N ILE A 323 17.87 -4.18 -4.28
CA ILE A 323 17.67 -2.81 -4.76
C ILE A 323 19.00 -2.08 -4.61
N PRO A 324 19.67 -1.74 -5.73
CA PRO A 324 20.97 -1.08 -5.68
C PRO A 324 20.94 0.16 -4.81
N HIS A 325 21.88 0.27 -3.88
CA HIS A 325 21.99 1.43 -2.97
C HIS A 325 22.00 2.78 -3.72
N ALA A 326 22.57 2.79 -4.93
CA ALA A 326 22.61 3.95 -5.82
C ALA A 326 21.20 4.47 -6.19
N VAL A 327 20.20 3.60 -6.30
CA VAL A 327 18.80 4.00 -6.59
C VAL A 327 18.25 4.86 -5.45
N GLY A 328 18.40 4.42 -4.20
CA GLY A 328 17.99 5.20 -3.03
C GLY A 328 18.81 6.48 -2.84
N ALA A 329 20.12 6.43 -3.11
CA ALA A 329 21.00 7.60 -3.03
C ALA A 329 20.65 8.66 -4.10
N ALA A 330 20.25 8.24 -5.30
CA ALA A 330 19.76 9.12 -6.35
C ALA A 330 18.45 9.80 -5.94
N LEU A 331 17.49 9.05 -5.39
CA LEU A 331 16.25 9.62 -4.86
C LEU A 331 16.51 10.68 -3.78
N ARG A 332 17.40 10.38 -2.83
CA ARG A 332 17.84 11.37 -1.83
C ARG A 332 18.34 12.65 -2.49
N THR A 333 19.23 12.51 -3.49
CA THR A 333 19.82 13.65 -4.19
C THR A 333 18.76 14.51 -4.86
N GLN A 334 17.79 13.89 -5.54
CA GLN A 334 16.67 14.57 -6.19
C GLN A 334 15.80 15.33 -5.18
N TYR A 335 15.44 14.69 -4.06
CA TYR A 335 14.68 15.34 -2.99
C TYR A 335 15.43 16.51 -2.35
N CYS A 336 16.74 16.36 -2.09
CA CYS A 336 17.55 17.44 -1.56
C CYS A 336 17.65 18.62 -2.53
N ALA A 337 17.86 18.35 -3.82
CA ALA A 337 17.87 19.38 -4.86
C ALA A 337 16.52 20.11 -4.98
N ALA A 338 15.42 19.42 -4.69
CA ALA A 338 14.07 19.98 -4.69
C ALA A 338 13.67 20.65 -3.35
N GLY A 339 14.59 20.79 -2.39
CA GLY A 339 14.36 21.48 -1.12
C GLY A 339 13.56 20.69 -0.08
N VAL A 340 13.41 19.38 -0.26
CA VAL A 340 12.74 18.50 0.70
C VAL A 340 13.59 18.40 1.97
N ASN A 341 12.95 18.50 3.14
CA ASN A 341 13.61 18.21 4.42
C ASN A 341 13.80 16.69 4.57
N ALA A 342 14.86 16.16 3.94
CA ALA A 342 15.16 14.74 3.91
C ALA A 342 16.36 14.42 4.82
N ARG A 343 16.18 13.40 5.66
CA ARG A 343 17.26 12.74 6.41
C ARG A 343 17.56 11.40 5.76
N TRP A 344 18.82 11.16 5.41
CA TRP A 344 19.33 9.92 4.84
C TRP A 344 20.16 9.14 5.86
N ALA A 345 19.92 7.84 5.94
CA ALA A 345 20.75 6.88 6.67
C ALA A 345 21.23 5.77 5.73
N SER A 346 22.53 5.82 5.39
CA SER A 346 23.19 4.69 4.73
C SER A 346 23.59 3.66 5.79
N LEU A 347 22.95 2.50 5.78
CA LEU A 347 23.12 1.49 6.82
C LEU A 347 24.31 0.57 6.52
N SER A 348 24.92 0.03 7.57
CA SER A 348 26.02 -0.92 7.45
C SER A 348 25.57 -2.33 7.05
N ALA A 349 24.26 -2.61 7.11
CA ALA A 349 23.66 -3.85 6.69
C ALA A 349 24.19 -4.31 5.32
N ASN A 350 24.46 -5.60 5.24
CA ASN A 350 25.04 -6.29 4.09
C ASN A 350 24.00 -7.12 3.31
N SER A 351 22.71 -6.90 3.57
CA SER A 351 21.62 -7.42 2.74
C SER A 351 20.38 -6.53 2.78
N HIS A 352 19.47 -6.74 1.84
CA HIS A 352 18.21 -6.04 1.71
C HIS A 352 17.36 -6.19 2.98
N VAL A 353 17.16 -7.43 3.46
CA VAL A 353 16.35 -7.71 4.66
C VAL A 353 17.02 -7.15 5.93
N LEU A 354 18.34 -7.25 6.05
CA LEU A 354 19.04 -6.68 7.22
C LEU A 354 18.97 -5.15 7.23
N GLY A 355 18.80 -4.51 6.07
CA GLY A 355 18.47 -3.08 5.98
C GLY A 355 17.16 -2.72 6.67
N ALA A 356 16.12 -3.56 6.54
CA ALA A 356 14.85 -3.39 7.24
C ALA A 356 15.03 -3.55 8.75
N VAL A 357 15.78 -4.58 9.17
CA VAL A 357 16.02 -4.89 10.59
C VAL A 357 16.81 -3.77 11.28
N GLN A 358 17.85 -3.25 10.63
CA GLN A 358 18.67 -2.17 11.18
C GLN A 358 17.97 -0.81 11.11
N GLY A 359 17.28 -0.52 10.00
CA GLY A 359 16.69 0.80 9.74
C GLY A 359 15.28 0.98 10.32
N GLY A 360 14.48 -0.08 10.39
CA GLY A 360 13.08 -0.04 10.81
C GLY A 360 12.88 0.57 12.20
N PRO A 361 13.57 0.12 13.26
CA PRO A 361 13.46 0.74 14.58
C PRO A 361 13.86 2.22 14.59
N LEU A 362 14.89 2.61 13.81
CA LEU A 362 15.29 4.01 13.66
C LEU A 362 14.19 4.85 12.99
N ALA A 363 13.53 4.29 11.98
CA ALA A 363 12.40 4.91 11.30
C ALA A 363 11.19 5.09 12.22
N VAL A 364 10.86 4.07 13.01
CA VAL A 364 9.79 4.13 14.02
C VAL A 364 10.05 5.26 15.02
N GLU A 365 11.25 5.33 15.58
CA GLU A 365 11.59 6.41 16.52
C GLU A 365 11.57 7.78 15.86
N TRP A 366 12.14 7.91 14.66
CA TRP A 366 12.15 9.18 13.95
C TRP A 366 10.73 9.70 13.66
N LEU A 367 9.81 8.83 13.26
CA LEU A 367 8.40 9.16 13.04
C LEU A 367 7.66 9.47 14.34
N ALA A 368 7.89 8.71 15.41
CA ALA A 368 7.29 8.96 16.71
C ALA A 368 7.58 10.38 17.21
N LEU A 369 8.82 10.85 17.07
CA LEU A 369 9.19 12.21 17.42
C LEU A 369 8.39 13.26 16.61
N ARG A 370 8.06 13.00 15.35
CA ARG A 370 7.23 13.91 14.53
C ARG A 370 5.77 13.91 15.00
N LEU A 371 5.26 12.73 15.35
CA LEU A 371 3.91 12.57 15.88
C LEU A 371 3.75 13.23 17.25
N TYR A 372 4.83 13.30 18.05
CA TYR A 372 4.91 14.08 19.29
C TYR A 372 5.12 15.59 19.07
N GLY A 373 5.24 16.05 17.82
CA GLY A 373 5.32 17.47 17.48
C GLY A 373 6.73 18.05 17.46
N LEU A 374 7.79 17.23 17.54
CA LEU A 374 9.15 17.72 17.42
C LEU A 374 9.49 18.07 15.96
N PRO A 375 10.41 19.05 15.73
CA PRO A 375 10.84 19.45 14.39
C PRO A 375 11.83 18.46 13.77
N ALA A 376 11.67 18.17 12.47
CA ALA A 376 12.55 17.25 11.74
C ALA A 376 13.80 17.99 11.23
N PHE A 377 14.96 17.34 11.31
CA PHE A 377 16.21 17.85 10.78
C PHE A 377 16.76 16.90 9.72
N GLY A 378 16.85 17.40 8.49
CA GLY A 378 17.44 16.73 7.35
C GLY A 378 18.96 16.75 7.39
N ASN A 379 19.56 16.02 6.45
CA ASN A 379 20.99 16.05 6.14
C ASN A 379 21.22 16.05 4.62
N CYS A 380 20.30 16.69 3.90
CA CYS A 380 20.69 17.44 2.72
C CYS A 380 21.77 18.46 3.14
#